data_AF-A0A6P1TLX2-F1
#
_entry.id   AF-A0A6P1TLX2-F1
#
_cell.length_a   1.000
_cell.length_b   1.000
_cell.length_c   1.000
_cell.angle_alpha   90.00
_cell.angle_beta   90.00
_cell.angle_gamma   90.00
#
_symmetry.space_group_name_H-M   'P 1'
#
loop_
_entity.id
_entity.type
_entity.pdbx_description
1 polymer ?
#
loop_
_entity_poly.entity_id
_entity_poly.type
_entity_poly.pdbx_seq_one_letter_code
_entity_poly.pdbx_strand_id
1 'polypeptide(L)'
;MLLKITLIAALILSILIPFGAFLLGEKKKGNLKAALACNALFFFGSLIIADILLWNGQVLAADSGAVTSASSEGWRYMAAALATGLSCIGGGIAVASAASAALGAMSEDSSIMGKALIFVALAEGIALYGLIVSFTILG
;
A
#
# COMPACT_ATOMS: atom_id res chain seq x y z
N MET A 1 4.63 -15.94 -19.18
CA MET A 1 5.80 -15.24 -18.62
C MET A 1 5.84 -13.77 -19.02
N LEU A 2 5.70 -13.45 -20.32
CA LEU A 2 5.60 -12.07 -20.83
C LEU A 2 4.52 -11.23 -20.13
N LEU A 3 3.29 -11.75 -19.97
CA LEU A 3 2.18 -11.08 -19.27
C LEU A 3 2.50 -10.72 -17.81
N LYS A 4 3.22 -11.59 -17.09
CA LYS A 4 3.62 -11.32 -15.69
C LYS A 4 4.65 -10.19 -15.63
N ILE A 5 5.58 -10.17 -16.58
CA ILE A 5 6.63 -9.13 -16.69
C ILE A 5 6.00 -7.77 -17.07
N THR A 6 5.06 -7.75 -17.99
CA THR A 6 4.37 -6.51 -18.38
C THR A 6 3.51 -5.96 -17.25
N LEU A 7 2.86 -6.82 -16.45
CA LEU A 7 2.10 -6.41 -15.27
C LEU A 7 2.98 -5.83 -14.16
N ILE A 8 4.12 -6.47 -13.87
CA ILE A 8 5.09 -5.96 -12.88
C ILE A 8 5.67 -4.62 -13.36
N ALA A 9 6.01 -4.50 -14.64
CA ALA A 9 6.50 -3.25 -15.22
C ALA A 9 5.44 -2.13 -15.15
N ALA A 10 4.17 -2.43 -15.45
CA ALA A 10 3.08 -1.48 -15.33
C ALA A 10 2.85 -1.01 -13.89
N LEU A 11 2.93 -1.93 -12.92
CA LEU A 11 2.77 -1.60 -11.50
C LEU A 11 3.89 -0.67 -11.01
N ILE A 12 5.16 -0.98 -11.36
CA ILE A 12 6.32 -0.14 -11.04
C ILE A 12 6.19 1.23 -11.70
N LEU A 13 5.79 1.29 -12.97
CA LEU A 13 5.65 2.54 -13.71
C LEU A 13 4.52 3.42 -13.15
N SER A 14 3.45 2.81 -12.62
CA SER A 14 2.35 3.51 -11.95
C SER A 14 2.78 4.24 -10.67
N ILE A 15 3.83 3.76 -9.98
CA ILE A 15 4.41 4.43 -8.81
C ILE A 15 5.35 5.55 -9.26
N LEU A 16 6.17 5.28 -10.28
CA LEU A 16 7.31 6.11 -10.66
C LEU A 16 6.92 7.38 -11.41
N ILE A 17 5.96 7.29 -12.34
CA ILE A 17 5.49 8.43 -13.15
C ILE A 17 4.88 9.55 -12.29
N PRO A 18 3.88 9.28 -11.43
CA PRO A 18 3.28 10.34 -10.60
C PRO A 18 4.25 10.85 -9.52
N PHE A 19 5.14 10.01 -8.99
CA PHE A 19 6.17 10.45 -8.04
C PHE A 19 7.22 11.36 -8.70
N GLY A 20 7.66 11.03 -9.93
CA GLY A 20 8.54 11.87 -10.73
C GLY A 20 7.87 13.19 -11.14
N ALA A 21 6.59 13.16 -11.52
CA ALA A 21 5.82 14.37 -11.82
C ALA A 21 5.61 15.26 -10.58
N PHE A 22 5.46 14.68 -9.39
CA PHE A 22 5.38 15.42 -8.13
C PHE A 22 6.72 16.13 -7.79
N LEU A 23 7.85 15.43 -7.93
CA LEU A 23 9.18 16.01 -7.69
C LEU A 23 9.55 17.12 -8.70
N LEU A 24 9.18 16.98 -9.97
CA LEU A 24 9.40 18.04 -10.97
C LEU A 24 8.43 19.23 -10.79
N GLY A 25 7.33 19.04 -10.06
CA GLY A 25 6.30 20.04 -9.78
C GLY A 25 6.67 21.09 -8.72
N GLU A 26 7.81 20.96 -8.03
CA GLU A 26 8.23 21.87 -6.95
C GLU A 26 8.38 23.35 -7.39
N LYS A 27 8.45 23.64 -8.70
CA LYS A 27 8.49 25.03 -9.20
C LYS A 27 7.15 25.77 -9.16
N LYS A 28 6.02 25.09 -8.95
CA LYS A 28 4.70 25.73 -8.86
C LYS A 28 3.89 25.09 -7.72
N LYS A 29 4.07 25.63 -6.51
CA LYS A 29 3.17 25.54 -5.33
C LYS A 29 2.12 24.42 -5.47
N GLY A 30 2.59 23.17 -5.37
CA GLY A 30 1.86 22.01 -5.86
C GLY A 30 0.69 21.63 -4.99
N ASN A 31 -0.47 21.43 -5.60
CA ASN A 31 -1.65 20.87 -4.96
C ASN A 31 -1.36 19.40 -4.61
N LEU A 32 -0.80 19.14 -3.42
CA LEU A 32 -0.45 17.81 -2.89
C LEU A 32 -1.62 16.81 -3.02
N LYS A 33 -2.86 17.31 -2.91
CA LYS A 33 -4.11 16.56 -3.14
C LYS A 33 -4.26 16.07 -4.58
N ALA A 34 -3.84 16.85 -5.57
CA ALA A 34 -3.88 16.48 -6.98
C ALA A 34 -2.82 15.43 -7.31
N ALA A 35 -1.63 15.50 -6.72
CA ALA A 35 -0.60 14.48 -6.89
C ALA A 35 -0.99 13.13 -6.26
N LEU A 36 -1.57 13.17 -5.05
CA LEU A 36 -2.11 11.99 -4.37
C LEU A 36 -3.26 11.36 -5.19
N ALA A 37 -4.17 12.19 -5.71
CA ALA A 37 -5.26 11.73 -6.57
C ALA A 37 -4.74 11.13 -7.88
N CYS A 38 -3.72 11.73 -8.50
CA CYS A 38 -3.11 11.22 -9.72
C CYS A 38 -2.41 9.87 -9.46
N ASN A 39 -1.69 9.72 -8.35
CA ASN A 39 -1.07 8.46 -7.95
C ASN A 39 -2.12 7.35 -7.70
N ALA A 40 -3.17 7.67 -6.95
CA ALA A 40 -4.28 6.73 -6.73
C ALA A 40 -4.95 6.32 -8.05
N LEU A 41 -5.19 7.26 -8.97
CA LEU A 41 -5.76 6.98 -10.28
C LEU A 41 -4.85 6.08 -11.13
N PHE A 42 -3.53 6.31 -11.15
CA PHE A 42 -2.59 5.46 -11.88
C PHE A 42 -2.49 4.05 -11.26
N PHE A 43 -2.49 3.96 -9.93
CA PHE A 43 -2.43 2.68 -9.22
C PHE A 43 -3.69 1.84 -9.49
N PHE A 44 -4.89 2.36 -9.16
CA PHE A 44 -6.15 1.66 -9.41
C PHE A 44 -6.43 1.45 -10.90
N GLY A 45 -6.05 2.40 -11.76
CA GLY A 45 -6.15 2.27 -13.21
C GLY A 45 -5.31 1.11 -13.75
N SER A 46 -4.09 0.92 -13.23
CA SER A 46 -3.25 -0.22 -13.60
C SER A 46 -3.83 -1.56 -13.15
N LEU A 47 -4.51 -1.61 -12.00
CA LEU A 47 -5.22 -2.81 -11.53
C LEU A 47 -6.40 -3.17 -12.43
N ILE A 48 -7.20 -2.19 -12.86
CA ILE A 48 -8.33 -2.42 -13.78
C ILE A 48 -7.82 -2.93 -15.14
N ILE A 49 -6.77 -2.30 -15.69
CA ILE A 49 -6.16 -2.72 -16.95
C ILE A 49 -5.59 -4.14 -16.81
N ALA A 50 -4.96 -4.46 -15.67
CA ALA A 50 -4.47 -5.80 -15.39
C ALA A 50 -5.58 -6.85 -15.37
N ASP A 51 -6.71 -6.55 -14.75
CA ASP A 51 -7.89 -7.43 -14.68
C ASP A 51 -8.46 -7.70 -16.08
N ILE A 52 -8.61 -6.64 -16.90
CA ILE A 52 -9.08 -6.74 -18.29
C ILE A 52 -8.12 -7.55 -19.16
N LEU A 53 -6.80 -7.37 -19.00
CA LEU A 53 -5.79 -8.11 -19.77
C LEU A 53 -5.66 -9.58 -19.32
N LEU A 54 -5.96 -9.87 -18.06
CA LEU A 54 -5.92 -11.23 -17.51
C LEU A 54 -7.23 -12.00 -17.78
N TRP A 55 -8.31 -11.30 -18.13
CA TRP A 55 -9.57 -11.89 -18.55
C TRP A 55 -9.39 -12.68 -19.86
N ASN A 56 -9.19 -14.00 -19.74
CA ASN A 56 -8.90 -14.87 -20.88
C ASN A 56 -10.12 -15.66 -21.41
N GLY A 57 -11.34 -15.37 -20.93
CA GLY A 57 -12.58 -15.96 -21.47
C GLY A 57 -12.67 -17.49 -21.44
N GLN A 58 -11.87 -18.16 -20.62
CA GLN A 58 -11.87 -19.62 -20.56
C GLN A 58 -13.11 -20.14 -19.80
N VAL A 59 -14.13 -20.58 -20.54
CA VAL A 59 -15.19 -21.45 -20.00
C VAL A 59 -14.59 -22.85 -19.90
N LEU A 60 -13.87 -23.13 -18.81
CA LEU A 60 -13.43 -24.48 -18.49
C LEU A 60 -14.63 -25.28 -17.96
N ALA A 61 -14.99 -26.36 -18.65
CA ALA A 61 -15.80 -27.44 -18.06
C ALA A 61 -14.94 -28.08 -16.96
N ALA A 62 -15.23 -27.74 -15.71
CA ALA A 62 -14.28 -27.86 -14.60
C ALA A 62 -14.40 -29.19 -13.84
N ASP A 63 -13.25 -29.87 -13.67
CA ASP A 63 -13.06 -30.84 -12.60
C ASP A 63 -13.10 -30.10 -11.24
N SER A 64 -13.92 -30.60 -10.31
CA SER A 64 -14.27 -29.90 -9.07
C SER A 64 -13.10 -29.79 -8.07
N GLY A 65 -12.02 -30.57 -8.25
CA GLY A 65 -10.86 -30.55 -7.36
C GLY A 65 -9.90 -29.40 -7.61
N ALA A 66 -9.61 -29.08 -8.88
CA ALA A 66 -8.56 -28.11 -9.24
C ALA A 66 -8.98 -26.64 -9.09
N VAL A 67 -10.26 -26.32 -9.24
CA VAL A 67 -10.79 -24.95 -9.11
C VAL A 67 -10.80 -24.48 -7.66
N THR A 68 -11.07 -25.38 -6.72
CA THR A 68 -11.13 -25.07 -5.28
C THR A 68 -9.75 -24.67 -4.74
N SER A 69 -8.68 -25.33 -5.19
CA SER A 69 -7.30 -25.01 -4.80
C SER A 69 -6.75 -23.74 -5.46
N ALA A 70 -7.10 -23.47 -6.72
CA ALA A 70 -6.66 -22.24 -7.40
C ALA A 70 -7.36 -20.99 -6.85
N SER A 71 -8.64 -21.12 -6.48
CA SER A 71 -9.40 -20.02 -5.86
C SER A 71 -8.93 -19.75 -4.43
N SER A 72 -8.64 -20.77 -3.62
CA SER A 72 -8.13 -20.57 -2.25
C SER A 72 -6.81 -19.79 -2.20
N GLU A 73 -5.91 -20.02 -3.15
CA GLU A 73 -4.63 -19.29 -3.22
C GLU A 73 -4.82 -17.81 -3.61
N GLY A 74 -5.73 -17.50 -4.53
CA GLY A 74 -6.05 -16.12 -4.89
C GLY A 74 -6.62 -15.32 -3.71
N TRP A 75 -7.55 -15.91 -2.97
CA TRP A 75 -8.10 -15.31 -1.75
C TRP A 75 -7.04 -15.13 -0.66
N ARG A 76 -6.07 -16.05 -0.56
CA ARG A 76 -4.95 -15.96 0.38
C ARG A 76 -4.05 -14.75 0.10
N TYR A 77 -3.70 -14.51 -1.17
CA TYR A 77 -2.92 -13.32 -1.56
C TYR A 77 -3.68 -12.02 -1.35
N MET A 78 -4.98 -11.98 -1.65
CA MET A 78 -5.81 -10.79 -1.39
C MET A 78 -5.92 -10.49 0.11
N ALA A 79 -6.14 -11.53 0.94
CA ALA A 79 -6.21 -11.38 2.38
C ALA A 79 -4.90 -10.81 2.97
N ALA A 80 -3.74 -11.31 2.51
CA ALA A 80 -2.44 -10.80 2.93
C ALA A 80 -2.22 -9.34 2.50
N ALA A 81 -2.56 -8.99 1.25
CA ALA A 81 -2.42 -7.61 0.75
C ALA A 81 -3.31 -6.63 1.53
N LEU A 82 -4.56 -7.00 1.81
CA LEU A 82 -5.49 -6.16 2.57
C LEU A 82 -5.09 -6.02 4.04
N ALA A 83 -4.60 -7.08 4.69
CA ALA A 83 -4.16 -7.05 6.08
C ALA A 83 -3.03 -6.04 6.31
N THR A 84 -1.98 -6.08 5.49
CA THR A 84 -0.90 -5.07 5.57
C THR A 84 -1.40 -3.70 5.13
N GLY A 85 -2.11 -3.60 4.01
CA GLY A 85 -2.53 -2.32 3.43
C GLY A 85 -3.40 -1.49 4.37
N LEU A 86 -4.45 -2.10 4.93
CA LEU A 86 -5.35 -1.41 5.87
C LEU A 86 -4.66 -1.07 7.18
N SER A 87 -3.77 -1.94 7.67
CA SER A 87 -3.00 -1.66 8.87
C SER A 87 -2.06 -0.46 8.70
N CYS A 88 -1.36 -0.37 7.57
CA CYS A 88 -0.49 0.77 7.25
C CYS A 88 -1.28 2.09 7.14
N ILE A 89 -2.52 2.07 6.65
CA ILE A 89 -3.37 3.27 6.60
C ILE A 89 -3.72 3.73 8.03
N GLY A 90 -4.19 2.81 8.88
CA GLY A 90 -4.53 3.13 10.28
C GLY A 90 -3.31 3.58 11.08
N GLY A 91 -2.19 2.86 10.96
CA GLY A 91 -0.91 3.20 11.59
C GLY A 91 -0.37 4.54 11.11
N GLY A 92 -0.40 4.82 9.81
CA GLY A 92 0.04 6.10 9.26
C GLY A 92 -0.74 7.30 9.79
N ILE A 93 -2.07 7.17 9.94
CA ILE A 93 -2.92 8.23 10.51
C ILE A 93 -2.59 8.44 12.00
N ALA A 94 -2.43 7.37 12.77
CA ALA A 94 -2.07 7.45 14.19
C ALA A 94 -0.68 8.06 14.39
N VAL A 95 0.30 7.63 13.61
CA VAL A 95 1.68 8.15 13.62
C VAL A 95 1.71 9.62 13.23
N ALA A 96 0.97 10.06 12.20
CA ALA A 96 0.92 11.46 11.80
C ALA A 96 0.44 12.37 12.94
N SER A 97 -0.59 11.93 13.68
CA SER A 97 -1.11 12.68 14.84
C SER A 97 -0.13 12.67 16.02
N ALA A 98 0.44 11.51 16.34
CA ALA A 98 1.37 11.37 17.46
C ALA A 98 2.68 12.15 17.21
N ALA A 99 3.23 12.06 16.01
CA ALA A 99 4.46 12.74 15.61
C ALA A 99 4.30 14.27 15.60
N SER A 100 3.16 14.79 15.11
CA SER A 100 2.91 16.23 15.14
C SER A 100 2.83 16.79 16.56
N ALA A 101 2.21 16.06 17.49
CA ALA A 101 2.14 16.46 18.90
C ALA A 101 3.51 16.34 19.58
N ALA A 102 4.25 15.28 19.31
CA ALA A 102 5.62 15.07 19.79
C ALA A 102 6.57 16.20 19.36
N LEU A 103 6.57 16.56 18.07
CA LEU A 103 7.38 17.66 17.54
C LEU A 103 7.00 19.01 18.16
N GLY A 104 5.71 19.24 18.40
CA GLY A 104 5.24 20.45 19.10
C GLY A 104 5.78 20.53 20.53
N ALA A 105 5.66 19.43 21.29
CA ALA A 105 6.14 19.38 22.67
C ALA A 105 7.69 19.48 22.75
N MET A 106 8.41 18.86 21.80
CA MET A 106 9.87 18.99 21.67
C MET A 106 10.33 20.42 21.38
N SER A 107 9.48 21.25 20.79
CA SER A 107 9.80 22.66 20.54
C SER A 107 9.75 23.52 21.81
N GLU A 108 9.01 23.07 22.84
CA GLU A 108 8.87 23.75 24.13
C GLU A 108 9.87 23.21 25.17
N ASP A 109 10.08 21.90 25.20
CA ASP A 109 11.08 21.27 26.05
C ASP A 109 11.80 20.12 25.30
N SER A 110 13.11 20.27 25.11
CA SER A 110 13.93 19.24 24.44
C SER A 110 14.20 18.03 25.34
N SER A 111 14.03 18.15 26.65
CA SER A 111 14.18 17.07 27.64
C SER A 111 13.20 15.91 27.41
N ILE A 112 12.00 16.20 26.88
CA ILE A 112 10.93 15.21 26.70
C ILE A 112 11.01 14.43 25.37
N MET A 113 11.99 14.72 24.50
CA MET A 113 12.18 14.05 23.21
C MET A 113 12.13 12.51 23.33
N GLY A 114 12.84 11.94 24.30
CA GLY A 114 12.92 10.49 24.48
C GLY A 114 11.57 9.86 24.82
N LYS A 115 10.74 10.53 25.63
CA LYS A 115 9.40 10.03 25.99
C LYS A 115 8.42 10.18 24.84
N ALA A 116 8.52 11.26 24.09
CA ALA A 116 7.67 11.52 22.94
C ALA A 116 7.90 10.49 21.81
N LEU A 117 9.15 10.12 21.54
CA LEU A 117 9.49 9.12 20.52
C LEU A 117 8.93 7.72 20.84
N ILE A 118 8.80 7.35 22.12
CA ILE A 118 8.21 6.06 22.51
C ILE A 118 6.74 5.97 22.08
N PHE A 119 5.97 7.06 22.22
CA PHE A 119 4.56 7.07 21.80
C PHE A 119 4.40 7.01 20.28
N VAL A 120 5.30 7.63 19.52
CA VAL A 120 5.32 7.54 18.05
C VAL A 120 5.68 6.12 17.61
N ALA A 121 6.72 5.52 18.19
CA ALA A 121 7.13 4.15 17.87
C ALA A 121 6.05 3.12 18.23
N LEU A 122 5.32 3.35 19.33
CA LEU A 122 4.21 2.49 19.73
C LEU A 122 3.04 2.56 18.72
N ALA A 123 2.79 3.73 18.14
CA ALA A 123 1.81 3.88 17.06
C ALA A 123 2.24 3.20 15.75
N GLU A 124 3.54 3.15 15.45
CA GLU A 124 4.08 2.43 14.28
C GLU A 124 3.90 0.90 14.41
N GLY A 125 3.88 0.38 15.64
CA GLY A 125 3.70 -1.05 15.91
C GLY A 125 2.46 -1.67 15.26
N ILE A 126 1.43 -0.87 14.98
CA ILE A 126 0.21 -1.32 14.30
C ILE A 126 0.55 -1.81 12.88
N ALA A 127 1.37 -1.08 12.15
CA ALA A 127 1.80 -1.46 10.79
C ALA A 127 2.60 -2.77 10.82
N LEU A 128 3.48 -2.95 11.81
CA LEU A 128 4.25 -4.19 11.99
C LEU A 128 3.34 -5.39 12.31
N TYR A 129 2.30 -5.21 13.11
CA TYR A 129 1.31 -6.26 13.34
C TYR A 129 0.61 -6.68 12.04
N GLY A 130 0.27 -5.74 11.16
CA GLY A 130 -0.32 -6.04 9.84
C GLY A 130 0.61 -6.87 8.95
N LEU A 131 1.91 -6.56 9.00
CA LEU A 131 2.94 -7.34 8.31
C LEU A 131 3.06 -8.76 8.87
N ILE A 132 3.08 -8.92 10.20
CA ILE A 132 3.15 -10.23 10.86
C ILE A 132 1.95 -11.10 10.48
N VAL A 133 0.74 -10.56 10.52
CA VAL A 133 -0.48 -11.27 10.10
C VAL A 133 -0.39 -11.71 8.64
N SER A 134 0.18 -10.88 7.78
CA SER A 134 0.36 -11.21 6.36
C SER A 134 1.37 -12.34 6.16
N PHE A 135 2.44 -12.40 6.96
CA PHE A 135 3.34 -13.56 6.97
C PHE A 135 2.64 -14.82 7.49
N THR A 136 1.74 -14.72 8.47
CA THR A 136 0.96 -15.88 8.94
C THR A 136 -0.03 -16.39 7.89
N ILE A 137 -0.56 -15.52 7.03
CA ILE A 137 -1.47 -15.90 5.94
C ILE A 137 -0.71 -16.56 4.78
N LEU A 138 0.48 -16.05 4.46
CA LEU A 138 1.31 -16.51 3.33
C LEU A 138 2.18 -17.72 3.67
N GLY A 139 2.60 -17.83 4.94
CA GLY A 139 3.44 -18.90 5.47
C GLY A 139 2.75 -20.24 5.62
#